data_AF-A0A162PN07-F1
#
_entry.id   AF-A0A162PN07-F1
#
_cell.length_a   1.000
_cell.length_b   1.000
_cell.length_c   1.000
_cell.angle_alpha   90.00
_cell.angle_beta   90.00
_cell.angle_gamma   90.00
#
_symmetry.space_group_name_H-M   'P 1'
#
loop_
_entity.id
_entity.type
_entity.pdbx_description
1 polymer ?
#
loop_
_entity_poly.entity_id
_entity_poly.type
_entity_poly.pdbx_seq_one_letter_code
_entity_poly.pdbx_strand_id
1 'polypeptide(L)'
;MSKRAASPNLKEETSSSKRVCRTEENHSTGCNDPDCNGCDVGNIEITFVGDNGEDKAADPTAQELLEMAIEEAGNTEAKPEVVQRLFDMAIEKFEKAEPKNRIGYATCLIELGQAIKVEESLREGLDILRGEIKKPDVGPLAQFILARAAALLAADIRQKKNALFEEARAELVDSDGEEDEAAMDELNKKQAITREEIKLYKEAIAAIEKGFVEYDPKNEEQTKALRVAMRQLLSYGQLLEDPSHGIHVDTLMNKLVSYIQRLENEADSSLLTEWAACLLHKCKFEEIEKQKELCKEVEKLLLKSNNVYKEAHNEENPWGWELYAMLKMNQSNLAENEDEVLEKFGEAVDTYKKALELNPENKELAAMVSMLEGSPEDEEDDDEDEEEGEDEE
;
A
#
# COMPACT_ATOMS: atom_id res chain seq x y z
N MET A 1 -51.76 -23.16 22.64
CA MET A 1 -51.63 -21.69 22.86
C MET A 1 -50.14 -21.42 23.10
N SER A 2 -49.37 -20.98 22.09
CA SER A 2 -49.17 -19.56 21.71
C SER A 2 -48.40 -18.84 22.84
N LYS A 3 -47.18 -18.28 22.69
CA LYS A 3 -46.54 -17.58 21.57
C LYS A 3 -45.00 -17.69 21.69
N ARG A 4 -44.29 -18.00 20.60
CA ARG A 4 -42.89 -17.58 20.40
C ARG A 4 -42.94 -16.23 19.70
N ALA A 5 -42.30 -15.22 20.28
CA ALA A 5 -42.09 -13.93 19.67
C ALA A 5 -40.95 -14.04 18.66
N ALA A 6 -41.19 -13.49 17.48
CA ALA A 6 -40.25 -13.37 16.38
C ALA A 6 -39.26 -12.23 16.63
N SER A 7 -37.99 -12.45 16.27
CA SER A 7 -37.04 -11.38 15.97
C SER A 7 -36.91 -11.30 14.44
N PRO A 8 -37.15 -10.14 13.80
CA PRO A 8 -36.88 -9.95 12.38
C PRO A 8 -35.55 -9.21 12.13
N ASN A 9 -35.06 -9.38 10.91
CA ASN A 9 -34.04 -8.60 10.18
C ASN A 9 -32.57 -8.89 10.45
N LEU A 10 -32.08 -9.98 9.85
CA LEU A 10 -30.82 -9.94 9.11
C LEU A 10 -31.08 -9.11 7.84
N LYS A 11 -30.24 -8.11 7.59
CA LYS A 11 -30.17 -7.43 6.29
C LYS A 11 -29.67 -8.47 5.28
N GLU A 12 -30.44 -8.72 4.23
CA GLU A 12 -29.96 -9.43 3.05
C GLU A 12 -28.87 -8.58 2.40
N GLU A 13 -27.65 -9.11 2.34
CA GLU A 13 -26.64 -8.65 1.39
C GLU A 13 -27.14 -9.01 -0.01
N THR A 14 -27.41 -8.00 -0.82
CA THR A 14 -27.72 -8.14 -2.25
C THR A 14 -26.48 -8.64 -2.95
N SER A 15 -26.48 -9.93 -3.33
CA SER A 15 -25.36 -10.62 -3.95
C SER A 15 -25.66 -10.77 -5.44
N SER A 16 -25.42 -9.71 -6.21
CA SER A 16 -25.56 -9.78 -7.67
C SER A 16 -24.44 -10.63 -8.27
N SER A 17 -24.79 -11.72 -8.95
CA SER A 17 -23.82 -12.62 -9.58
C SER A 17 -23.34 -12.09 -10.93
N LYS A 18 -22.01 -12.00 -11.13
CA LYS A 18 -21.37 -11.59 -12.40
C LYS A 18 -21.12 -12.81 -13.31
N ARG A 19 -21.30 -12.67 -14.63
CA ARG A 19 -20.86 -13.66 -15.64
C ARG A 19 -19.96 -12.99 -16.68
N VAL A 20 -18.76 -13.51 -16.88
CA VAL A 20 -17.78 -13.03 -17.86
C VAL A 20 -17.86 -13.90 -19.11
N CYS A 21 -18.07 -13.29 -20.28
CA CYS A 21 -18.07 -14.00 -21.56
C CYS A 21 -17.03 -13.35 -22.50
N ARG A 22 -16.15 -14.17 -23.10
CA ARG A 22 -15.28 -13.73 -24.21
C ARG A 22 -15.99 -14.09 -25.51
N THR A 23 -16.15 -13.14 -26.42
CA THR A 23 -16.56 -13.43 -27.80
C THR A 23 -15.36 -13.90 -28.63
N GLU A 24 -15.62 -14.75 -29.62
CA GLU A 24 -14.64 -15.47 -30.45
C GLU A 24 -13.58 -14.57 -31.11
N GLU A 25 -12.40 -15.16 -31.33
CA GLU A 25 -11.19 -14.59 -31.94
C GLU A 25 -11.51 -13.90 -33.26
N ASN A 26 -11.57 -12.56 -33.26
CA ASN A 26 -11.68 -11.78 -34.48
C ASN A 26 -10.33 -11.16 -34.83
N HIS A 27 -10.12 -10.96 -36.13
CA HIS A 27 -8.97 -10.25 -36.66
C HIS A 27 -9.40 -8.84 -37.05
N SER A 28 -8.52 -7.86 -36.83
CA SER A 28 -8.69 -6.55 -37.46
C SER A 28 -8.74 -6.71 -38.98
N THR A 29 -9.54 -5.88 -39.66
CA THR A 29 -9.79 -5.96 -41.12
C THR A 29 -8.54 -5.80 -42.00
N GLY A 30 -7.36 -5.55 -41.43
CA GLY A 30 -6.06 -5.46 -42.10
C GLY A 30 -5.04 -6.54 -41.72
N CYS A 31 -5.42 -7.55 -40.91
CA CYS A 31 -4.52 -8.64 -40.56
C CYS A 31 -4.41 -9.66 -41.70
N ASN A 32 -3.23 -9.75 -42.31
CA ASN A 32 -2.90 -10.71 -43.36
C ASN A 32 -1.92 -11.79 -42.87
N ASP A 33 -1.72 -11.91 -41.55
CA ASP A 33 -0.81 -12.90 -40.98
C ASP A 33 -1.57 -14.22 -40.72
N PRO A 34 -1.23 -15.30 -41.45
CA PRO A 34 -1.91 -16.59 -41.33
C PRO A 34 -1.61 -17.32 -40.01
N ASP A 35 -0.62 -16.88 -39.24
CA ASP A 35 -0.27 -17.45 -37.92
C ASP A 35 -0.73 -16.57 -36.74
N CYS A 36 -1.52 -15.52 -37.03
CA CYS A 36 -2.08 -14.66 -35.99
C CYS A 36 -3.25 -15.36 -35.27
N ASN A 37 -3.13 -15.59 -33.96
CA ASN A 37 -4.18 -16.23 -33.14
C ASN A 37 -5.14 -15.20 -32.50
N GLY A 38 -5.52 -14.16 -33.25
CA GLY A 38 -6.33 -13.03 -32.79
C GLY A 38 -5.52 -11.76 -32.54
N CYS A 39 -5.69 -10.75 -33.41
CA CYS A 39 -5.08 -9.42 -33.27
C CYS A 39 -6.10 -8.34 -32.88
N ASP A 40 -7.38 -8.69 -32.83
CA ASP A 40 -8.41 -7.84 -32.26
C ASP A 40 -8.47 -8.19 -30.77
N VAL A 41 -8.19 -7.22 -29.90
CA VAL A 41 -8.35 -7.40 -28.45
C VAL A 41 -9.84 -7.61 -28.21
N GLY A 42 -10.26 -8.86 -28.06
CA GLY A 42 -11.68 -9.21 -27.91
C GLY A 42 -12.31 -8.39 -26.79
N ASN A 43 -13.37 -7.63 -27.11
CA ASN A 43 -14.09 -6.84 -26.12
C ASN A 43 -14.62 -7.77 -25.03
N ILE A 44 -14.27 -7.49 -23.77
CA ILE A 44 -14.82 -8.20 -22.62
C ILE A 44 -16.24 -7.68 -22.39
N GLU A 45 -17.21 -8.56 -22.55
CA GLU A 45 -18.60 -8.28 -22.20
C GLU A 45 -18.87 -8.83 -20.79
N ILE A 46 -19.20 -7.93 -19.87
CA ILE A 46 -19.60 -8.26 -18.50
C ILE A 46 -21.12 -8.13 -18.43
N THR A 47 -21.81 -9.22 -18.10
CA THR A 47 -23.26 -9.21 -17.91
C THR A 47 -23.58 -9.42 -16.43
N PHE A 48 -24.46 -8.58 -15.88
CA PHE A 48 -24.93 -8.68 -14.50
C PHE A 48 -26.28 -9.40 -14.45
N VAL A 49 -26.38 -10.45 -13.63
CA VAL A 49 -27.62 -11.22 -13.45
C VAL A 49 -28.23 -10.87 -12.09
N GLY A 50 -29.51 -10.52 -12.07
CA GLY A 50 -30.21 -10.20 -10.82
C GLY A 50 -30.50 -11.44 -9.96
N ASP A 51 -30.61 -11.22 -8.64
CA ASP A 51 -30.73 -12.24 -7.57
C ASP A 51 -31.90 -13.23 -7.73
N ASN A 52 -32.86 -12.95 -8.63
CA ASN A 52 -34.07 -13.76 -8.80
C ASN A 52 -33.96 -14.88 -9.85
N GLY A 53 -32.81 -15.05 -10.49
CA GLY A 53 -32.64 -16.06 -11.56
C GLY A 53 -33.55 -15.86 -12.77
N GLU A 54 -34.22 -14.71 -12.88
CA GLU A 54 -34.89 -14.24 -14.10
C GLU A 54 -33.85 -13.53 -14.97
N ASP A 55 -33.90 -13.76 -16.29
CA ASP A 55 -33.05 -13.15 -17.34
C ASP A 55 -33.19 -11.62 -17.48
N LYS A 56 -33.51 -10.89 -16.40
CA LYS A 56 -33.42 -9.44 -16.36
C LYS A 56 -32.00 -9.07 -15.99
N ALA A 57 -31.28 -8.51 -16.96
CA ALA A 57 -30.01 -7.84 -16.74
C ALA A 57 -30.16 -6.84 -15.59
N ALA A 58 -29.38 -7.00 -14.54
CA ALA A 58 -29.22 -5.94 -13.55
C ALA A 58 -28.50 -4.78 -14.24
N ASP A 59 -28.90 -3.55 -13.94
CA ASP A 59 -28.27 -2.33 -14.46
C ASP A 59 -27.63 -1.56 -13.29
N PRO A 60 -26.40 -1.92 -12.86
CA PRO A 60 -25.82 -1.39 -11.63
C PRO A 60 -25.53 0.11 -11.73
N THR A 61 -25.67 0.85 -10.64
CA THR A 61 -25.31 2.28 -10.56
C THR A 61 -23.82 2.49 -10.80
N ALA A 62 -23.40 3.75 -11.05
CA ALA A 62 -21.98 4.05 -11.22
C ALA A 62 -21.16 3.67 -9.98
N GLN A 63 -21.73 3.89 -8.80
CA GLN A 63 -21.13 3.55 -7.51
C GLN A 63 -21.01 2.03 -7.31
N GLU A 64 -22.05 1.26 -7.65
CA GLU A 64 -22.01 -0.21 -7.57
C GLU A 64 -20.95 -0.79 -8.53
N LEU A 65 -20.80 -0.22 -9.74
CA LEU A 65 -19.74 -0.62 -10.68
C LEU A 65 -18.35 -0.31 -10.12
N LEU A 66 -18.18 0.85 -9.48
CA LEU A 66 -16.92 1.21 -8.85
C LEU A 66 -16.57 0.25 -7.71
N GLU A 67 -17.52 -0.05 -6.81
CA GLU A 67 -17.30 -1.01 -5.72
C GLU A 67 -16.93 -2.39 -6.25
N MET A 68 -17.65 -2.86 -7.27
CA MET A 68 -17.35 -4.11 -7.96
C MET A 68 -15.96 -4.13 -8.61
N ALA A 69 -15.47 -2.99 -9.14
CA ALA A 69 -14.14 -2.87 -9.72
C ALA A 69 -13.04 -2.91 -8.65
N ILE A 70 -13.27 -2.23 -7.52
CA ILE A 70 -12.34 -2.23 -6.37
C ILE A 70 -12.22 -3.63 -5.76
N GLU A 71 -13.33 -4.32 -5.58
CA GLU A 71 -13.35 -5.71 -5.09
C GLU A 71 -12.58 -6.64 -6.02
N GLU A 72 -12.81 -6.54 -7.32
CA GLU A 72 -12.11 -7.34 -8.33
C GLU A 72 -10.61 -7.01 -8.33
N ALA A 73 -10.23 -5.72 -8.26
CA ALA A 73 -8.83 -5.31 -8.20
C ALA A 73 -8.09 -5.83 -6.96
N GLY A 74 -8.80 -6.08 -5.86
CA GLY A 74 -8.25 -6.65 -4.64
C GLY A 74 -8.07 -8.17 -4.68
N ASN A 75 -8.59 -8.86 -5.69
CA ASN A 75 -8.50 -10.31 -5.80
C ASN A 75 -7.20 -10.71 -6.55
N THR A 76 -6.38 -11.57 -5.94
CA THR A 76 -5.12 -12.05 -6.51
C THR A 76 -5.29 -12.89 -7.77
N GLU A 77 -6.47 -13.47 -7.99
CA GLU A 77 -6.83 -14.22 -9.20
C GLU A 77 -7.52 -13.36 -10.28
N ALA A 78 -7.72 -12.07 -10.01
CA ALA A 78 -8.44 -11.20 -10.94
C ALA A 78 -7.68 -11.00 -12.25
N LYS A 79 -8.47 -10.92 -13.33
CA LYS A 79 -7.96 -10.60 -14.65
C LYS A 79 -7.90 -9.07 -14.81
N PRO A 80 -6.73 -8.48 -15.09
CA PRO A 80 -6.59 -7.02 -15.23
C PRO A 80 -7.58 -6.41 -16.22
N GLU A 81 -7.92 -7.14 -17.28
CA GLU A 81 -8.85 -6.65 -18.31
C GLU A 81 -10.30 -6.60 -17.81
N VAL A 82 -10.68 -7.45 -16.85
CA VAL A 82 -12.00 -7.42 -16.20
C VAL A 82 -12.08 -6.22 -15.26
N VAL A 83 -11.03 -6.00 -14.46
CA VAL A 83 -10.91 -4.83 -13.57
C VAL A 83 -11.02 -3.53 -14.36
N GLN A 84 -10.22 -3.40 -15.43
CA GLN A 84 -10.26 -2.25 -16.31
C GLN A 84 -11.65 -2.04 -16.90
N ARG A 85 -12.30 -3.11 -17.40
CA ARG A 85 -13.63 -3.00 -18.00
C ARG A 85 -14.69 -2.53 -16.99
N LEU A 86 -14.64 -2.98 -15.75
CA LEU A 86 -15.55 -2.53 -14.70
C LEU A 86 -15.37 -1.03 -14.40
N PHE A 87 -14.13 -0.55 -14.34
CA PHE A 87 -13.85 0.88 -14.20
C PHE A 87 -14.33 1.69 -15.40
N ASP A 88 -14.11 1.22 -16.63
CA ASP A 88 -14.60 1.89 -17.85
C ASP A 88 -16.13 2.03 -17.80
N MET A 89 -16.84 0.97 -17.40
CA MET A 89 -18.29 1.00 -17.24
C MET A 89 -18.74 1.99 -16.15
N ALA A 90 -18.03 2.06 -15.02
CA ALA A 90 -18.30 3.02 -13.95
C ALA A 90 -18.08 4.47 -14.43
N ILE A 91 -16.95 4.73 -15.11
CA ILE A 91 -16.61 6.02 -15.74
C ILE A 91 -17.70 6.46 -16.70
N GLU A 92 -18.10 5.59 -17.63
CA GLU A 92 -19.16 5.89 -18.59
C GLU A 92 -20.48 6.24 -17.91
N LYS A 93 -20.83 5.55 -16.81
CA LYS A 93 -22.04 5.87 -16.04
C LYS A 93 -21.92 7.21 -15.30
N PHE A 94 -20.78 7.50 -14.68
CA PHE A 94 -20.56 8.79 -14.04
C PHE A 94 -20.62 9.96 -15.06
N GLU A 95 -20.13 9.76 -16.28
CA GLU A 95 -20.17 10.79 -17.32
C GLU A 95 -21.56 10.98 -17.93
N LYS A 96 -22.25 9.89 -18.26
CA LYS A 96 -23.49 9.92 -19.04
C LYS A 96 -24.74 9.96 -18.17
N ALA A 97 -24.78 9.14 -17.12
CA ALA A 97 -25.96 8.95 -16.28
C ALA A 97 -25.94 9.84 -15.03
N GLU A 98 -24.75 10.08 -14.46
CA GLU A 98 -24.58 10.84 -13.21
C GLU A 98 -23.62 12.05 -13.33
N PRO A 99 -23.73 12.93 -14.34
CA PRO A 99 -22.73 13.98 -14.62
C PRO A 99 -22.55 15.03 -13.51
N LYS A 100 -23.48 15.08 -12.55
CA LYS A 100 -23.41 15.95 -11.37
C LYS A 100 -22.54 15.36 -10.26
N ASN A 101 -22.33 14.05 -10.25
CA ASN A 101 -21.53 13.34 -9.26
C ASN A 101 -20.03 13.38 -9.60
N ARG A 102 -19.48 14.61 -9.64
CA ARG A 102 -18.08 14.87 -10.01
C ARG A 102 -17.09 14.27 -9.01
N ILE A 103 -17.48 14.17 -7.74
CA ILE A 103 -16.65 13.54 -6.68
C ILE A 103 -16.61 12.03 -6.90
N GLY A 104 -17.73 11.38 -7.19
CA GLY A 104 -17.77 9.95 -7.54
C GLY A 104 -16.93 9.64 -8.78
N TYR A 105 -17.08 10.44 -9.83
CA TYR A 105 -16.25 10.35 -11.03
C TYR A 105 -14.74 10.46 -10.74
N ALA A 106 -14.34 11.49 -9.99
CA ALA A 106 -12.94 11.66 -9.61
C ALA A 106 -12.41 10.51 -8.75
N THR A 107 -13.23 10.00 -7.83
CA THR A 107 -12.90 8.83 -7.01
C THR A 107 -12.68 7.61 -7.90
N CYS A 108 -13.54 7.38 -8.89
CA CYS A 108 -13.38 6.30 -9.87
C CYS A 108 -12.05 6.39 -10.63
N LEU A 109 -11.65 7.59 -11.08
CA LEU A 109 -10.36 7.80 -11.74
C LEU A 109 -9.17 7.52 -10.81
N ILE A 110 -9.28 7.88 -9.54
CA ILE A 110 -8.23 7.62 -8.53
C ILE A 110 -8.08 6.12 -8.28
N GLU A 111 -9.20 5.41 -8.12
CA GLU A 111 -9.21 3.96 -7.91
C GLU A 111 -8.66 3.21 -9.13
N LEU A 112 -9.05 3.62 -10.35
CA LEU A 112 -8.50 3.10 -11.59
C LEU A 112 -6.98 3.33 -11.64
N GLY A 113 -6.54 4.58 -11.42
CA GLY A 113 -5.14 4.95 -11.45
C GLY A 113 -4.29 4.14 -10.46
N GLN A 114 -4.83 3.84 -9.28
CA GLN A 114 -4.19 2.97 -8.30
C GLN A 114 -4.17 1.51 -8.74
N ALA A 115 -5.31 0.97 -9.18
CA ALA A 115 -5.47 -0.45 -9.49
C ALA A 115 -4.62 -0.91 -10.69
N ILE A 116 -4.55 -0.09 -11.74
CA ILE A 116 -3.81 -0.43 -12.98
C ILE A 116 -2.60 0.47 -13.23
N LYS A 117 -2.17 1.24 -12.22
CA LYS A 117 -0.94 2.08 -12.24
C LYS A 117 -0.93 3.12 -13.38
N VAL A 118 -2.04 3.85 -13.55
CA VAL A 118 -2.18 4.92 -14.56
C VAL A 118 -2.11 6.30 -13.90
N GLU A 119 -0.99 6.99 -14.10
CA GLU A 119 -0.70 8.29 -13.48
C GLU A 119 -1.67 9.39 -13.94
N GLU A 120 -2.03 9.40 -15.22
CA GLU A 120 -2.95 10.39 -15.80
C GLU A 120 -4.31 10.36 -15.10
N SER A 121 -4.81 9.17 -14.77
CA SER A 121 -6.08 9.00 -14.05
C SER A 121 -5.99 9.57 -12.62
N LEU A 122 -4.86 9.37 -11.93
CA LEU A 122 -4.62 9.99 -10.61
C LEU A 122 -4.59 11.52 -10.71
N ARG A 123 -3.88 12.06 -11.71
CA ARG A 123 -3.76 13.51 -11.95
C ARG A 123 -5.11 14.14 -12.27
N GLU A 124 -5.87 13.53 -13.19
CA GLU A 124 -7.18 14.01 -13.58
C GLU A 124 -8.16 13.98 -12.41
N GLY A 125 -8.23 12.87 -11.67
CA GLY A 125 -9.06 12.76 -10.48
C GLY A 125 -8.72 13.83 -9.42
N LEU A 126 -7.44 14.06 -9.16
CA LEU A 126 -6.97 15.10 -8.25
C LEU A 126 -7.37 16.51 -8.73
N ASP A 127 -7.22 16.81 -10.02
CA ASP A 127 -7.57 18.12 -10.59
C ASP A 127 -9.07 18.41 -10.53
N ILE A 128 -9.90 17.38 -10.75
CA ILE A 128 -11.34 17.49 -10.57
C ILE A 128 -11.68 17.80 -9.11
N LEU A 129 -11.09 17.07 -8.16
CA LEU A 129 -11.32 17.32 -6.73
C LEU A 129 -10.89 18.73 -6.32
N ARG A 130 -9.73 19.22 -6.79
CA ARG A 130 -9.28 20.61 -6.57
C ARG A 130 -10.29 21.65 -7.01
N GLY A 131 -11.05 21.37 -8.09
CA GLY A 131 -12.16 22.20 -8.55
C GLY A 131 -13.39 22.07 -7.65
N GLU A 132 -13.76 20.86 -7.27
CA GLU A 132 -14.94 20.57 -6.46
C GLU A 132 -14.83 21.13 -5.04
N ILE A 133 -13.70 20.95 -4.35
CA ILE A 133 -13.52 21.37 -2.95
C ILE A 133 -13.59 22.88 -2.68
N LYS A 134 -13.67 23.71 -3.73
CA LYS A 134 -13.88 25.15 -3.64
C LYS A 134 -15.36 25.52 -3.50
N LYS A 135 -16.27 24.57 -3.73
CA LYS A 135 -17.72 24.77 -3.60
C LYS A 135 -18.10 24.78 -2.11
N PRO A 136 -19.09 25.61 -1.70
CA PRO A 136 -19.41 25.85 -0.29
C PRO A 136 -19.99 24.62 0.43
N ASP A 137 -20.57 23.67 -0.30
CA ASP A 137 -21.27 22.51 0.28
C ASP A 137 -20.40 21.24 0.35
N VAL A 138 -19.08 21.39 0.19
CA VAL A 138 -18.18 20.24 0.17
C VAL A 138 -17.72 19.89 1.57
N GLY A 139 -18.30 18.80 2.09
CA GLY A 139 -17.97 18.25 3.40
C GLY A 139 -16.58 17.60 3.49
N PRO A 140 -16.24 17.08 4.67
CA PRO A 140 -14.90 16.56 4.99
C PRO A 140 -14.51 15.33 4.16
N LEU A 141 -15.48 14.54 3.69
CA LEU A 141 -15.23 13.36 2.86
C LEU A 141 -14.40 13.69 1.61
N ALA A 142 -14.78 14.73 0.87
CA ALA A 142 -14.04 15.12 -0.33
C ALA A 142 -12.64 15.67 -0.03
N GLN A 143 -12.43 16.25 1.17
CA GLN A 143 -11.09 16.65 1.61
C GLN A 143 -10.21 15.42 1.83
N PHE A 144 -10.73 14.37 2.45
CA PHE A 144 -9.98 13.12 2.64
C PHE A 144 -9.72 12.40 1.31
N ILE A 145 -10.67 12.39 0.37
CA ILE A 145 -10.45 11.83 -0.97
C ILE A 145 -9.36 12.63 -1.72
N LEU A 146 -9.38 13.97 -1.65
CA LEU A 146 -8.33 14.80 -2.23
C LEU A 146 -6.97 14.52 -1.59
N ALA A 147 -6.92 14.36 -0.27
CA ALA A 147 -5.69 14.03 0.43
C ALA A 147 -5.11 12.69 -0.02
N ARG A 148 -5.98 11.67 -0.14
CA ARG A 148 -5.62 10.36 -0.68
C ARG A 148 -5.05 10.48 -2.09
N ALA A 149 -5.73 11.20 -2.99
CA ALA A 149 -5.30 11.36 -4.38
C ALA A 149 -3.92 12.03 -4.48
N ALA A 150 -3.68 13.08 -3.70
CA ALA A 150 -2.41 13.77 -3.67
C ALA A 150 -1.28 12.88 -3.11
N ALA A 151 -1.54 12.09 -2.07
CA ALA A 151 -0.58 11.15 -1.51
C ALA A 151 -0.26 10.00 -2.49
N LEU A 152 -1.26 9.44 -3.17
CA LEU A 152 -1.09 8.41 -4.19
C LEU A 152 -0.22 8.90 -5.36
N LEU A 153 -0.49 10.11 -5.87
CA LEU A 153 0.32 10.66 -6.96
C LEU A 153 1.76 10.94 -6.51
N ALA A 154 1.98 11.38 -5.27
CA ALA A 154 3.32 11.54 -4.73
C ALA A 154 4.06 10.19 -4.62
N ALA A 155 3.35 9.14 -4.19
CA ALA A 155 3.88 7.78 -4.12
C ALA A 155 4.23 7.24 -5.51
N ASP A 156 3.37 7.38 -6.51
CA ASP A 156 3.63 6.93 -7.88
C ASP A 156 4.88 7.60 -8.48
N ILE A 157 5.01 8.92 -8.33
CA ILE A 157 6.21 9.67 -8.76
C ILE A 157 7.47 9.13 -8.07
N ARG A 158 7.40 8.90 -6.75
CA ARG A 158 8.52 8.39 -5.96
C ARG A 158 8.88 6.96 -6.32
N GLN A 159 7.91 6.08 -6.53
CA GLN A 159 8.15 4.69 -6.93
C GLN A 159 8.87 4.61 -8.27
N LYS A 160 8.40 5.35 -9.28
CA LYS A 160 9.08 5.46 -10.59
C LYS A 160 10.51 5.95 -10.44
N LYS A 161 10.70 6.94 -9.57
CA LYS A 161 12.03 7.50 -9.31
C LYS A 161 12.97 6.51 -8.61
N ASN A 162 12.47 5.76 -7.62
CA ASN A 162 13.24 4.73 -6.95
C ASN A 162 13.60 3.59 -7.93
N ALA A 163 12.67 3.18 -8.78
CA ALA A 163 12.94 2.18 -9.82
C ALA A 163 14.04 2.62 -10.79
N LEU A 164 13.94 3.85 -11.33
CA LEU A 164 14.98 4.42 -12.20
C LEU A 164 16.33 4.58 -11.51
N PHE A 165 16.33 4.83 -10.20
CA PHE A 165 17.55 4.90 -9.42
C PHE A 165 18.20 3.53 -9.24
N GLU A 166 17.44 2.49 -8.90
CA GLU A 166 17.97 1.13 -8.77
C GLU A 166 18.48 0.59 -10.11
N GLU A 167 17.77 0.87 -11.22
CA GLU A 167 18.24 0.55 -12.58
C GLU A 167 19.58 1.23 -12.88
N ALA A 168 19.70 2.53 -12.64
CA ALA A 168 20.93 3.28 -12.87
C ALA A 168 22.06 2.85 -11.92
N ARG A 169 21.75 2.48 -10.68
CA ARG A 169 22.72 1.97 -9.71
C ARG A 169 23.29 0.63 -10.17
N ALA A 170 22.45 -0.28 -10.65
CA ALA A 170 22.87 -1.58 -11.19
C ALA A 170 23.80 -1.45 -12.40
N GLU A 171 23.66 -0.39 -13.21
CA GLU A 171 24.55 -0.10 -14.34
C GLU A 171 25.93 0.46 -13.92
N LEU A 172 26.07 0.96 -12.68
CA LEU A 172 27.31 1.53 -12.16
C LEU A 172 28.21 0.52 -11.44
N VAL A 173 27.70 -0.68 -11.18
CA VAL A 173 28.48 -1.79 -10.63
C VAL A 173 29.20 -2.48 -11.79
N ASP A 174 30.52 -2.43 -11.82
CA ASP A 174 31.31 -3.15 -12.83
C ASP A 174 31.42 -4.66 -12.53
N SER A 175 32.08 -5.41 -13.42
CA SER A 175 32.24 -6.87 -13.27
C SER A 175 33.03 -7.28 -12.03
N ASP A 176 33.77 -6.35 -11.44
CA ASP A 176 34.65 -6.58 -10.30
C ASP A 176 33.99 -6.06 -8.99
N GLY A 177 32.76 -5.52 -9.07
CA GLY A 177 32.01 -5.01 -7.94
C GLY A 177 32.44 -3.62 -7.46
N GLU A 178 33.30 -2.92 -8.20
CA GLU A 178 33.75 -1.57 -7.86
C GLU A 178 32.71 -0.53 -8.33
N GLU A 179 32.08 0.16 -7.38
CA GLU A 179 31.18 1.29 -7.67
C GLU A 179 32.00 2.55 -8.00
N ASP A 180 31.70 3.21 -9.13
CA ASP A 180 32.23 4.55 -9.40
C ASP A 180 31.66 5.55 -8.38
N GLU A 181 32.43 5.84 -7.33
CA GLU A 181 32.04 6.74 -6.23
C GLU A 181 31.53 8.10 -6.75
N ALA A 182 32.14 8.65 -7.80
CA ALA A 182 31.74 9.95 -8.33
C ALA A 182 30.40 9.87 -9.07
N ALA A 183 30.15 8.78 -9.79
CA ALA A 183 28.87 8.52 -10.44
C ALA A 183 27.77 8.22 -9.43
N MET A 184 28.07 7.46 -8.37
CA MET A 184 27.15 7.19 -7.26
C MET A 184 26.76 8.46 -6.51
N ASP A 185 27.72 9.35 -6.22
CA ASP A 185 27.45 10.66 -5.63
C ASP A 185 26.54 11.54 -6.50
N GLU A 186 26.68 11.48 -7.82
CA GLU A 186 25.79 12.19 -8.74
C GLU A 186 24.39 11.56 -8.75
N LEU A 187 24.32 10.23 -8.76
CA LEU A 187 23.07 9.49 -8.74
C LEU A 187 22.30 9.72 -7.44
N ASN A 188 22.98 9.73 -6.29
CA ASN A 188 22.39 10.08 -4.98
C ASN A 188 21.81 11.50 -4.95
N LYS A 189 22.46 12.47 -5.61
CA LYS A 189 21.87 13.82 -5.73
C LYS A 189 20.55 13.82 -6.50
N LYS A 190 20.34 12.86 -7.42
CA LYS A 190 19.08 12.71 -8.13
C LYS A 190 17.97 12.18 -7.23
N GLN A 191 18.25 11.54 -6.09
CA GLN A 191 17.23 11.08 -5.12
C GLN A 191 16.45 12.21 -4.44
N ALA A 192 17.01 13.42 -4.38
CA ALA A 192 16.40 14.58 -3.72
C ALA A 192 14.92 14.81 -4.09
N ILE A 193 14.07 15.05 -3.09
CA ILE A 193 12.62 15.17 -3.28
C ILE A 193 12.26 16.33 -4.20
N THR A 194 11.45 16.03 -5.21
CA THR A 194 11.06 17.02 -6.21
C THR A 194 10.09 18.07 -5.64
N ARG A 195 10.03 19.24 -6.27
CA ARG A 195 9.06 20.29 -5.88
C ARG A 195 7.61 19.83 -6.03
N GLU A 196 7.35 18.95 -7.00
CA GLU A 196 6.01 18.40 -7.25
C GLU A 196 5.58 17.48 -6.10
N GLU A 197 6.43 16.53 -5.71
CA GLU A 197 6.20 15.69 -4.53
C GLU A 197 5.98 16.52 -3.26
N ILE A 198 6.81 17.55 -3.04
CA ILE A 198 6.67 18.47 -1.90
C ILE A 198 5.31 19.17 -1.89
N LYS A 199 4.85 19.60 -3.07
CA LYS A 199 3.54 20.23 -3.20
C LYS A 199 2.43 19.24 -2.89
N LEU A 200 2.53 18.01 -3.40
CA LEU A 200 1.51 16.97 -3.26
C LEU A 200 1.35 16.51 -1.81
N TYR A 201 2.42 16.14 -1.11
CA TYR A 201 2.26 15.68 0.28
C TYR A 201 1.81 16.82 1.21
N LYS A 202 2.22 18.07 0.95
CA LYS A 202 1.73 19.25 1.70
C LYS A 202 0.25 19.51 1.44
N GLU A 203 -0.20 19.32 0.21
CA GLU A 203 -1.61 19.40 -0.16
C GLU A 203 -2.42 18.30 0.55
N ALA A 204 -1.89 17.08 0.63
CA ALA A 204 -2.51 15.99 1.38
C ALA A 204 -2.65 16.32 2.88
N ILE A 205 -1.59 16.82 3.51
CA ILE A 205 -1.62 17.29 4.92
C ILE A 205 -2.69 18.37 5.10
N ALA A 206 -2.68 19.42 4.26
CA ALA A 206 -3.60 20.54 4.38
C ALA A 206 -5.06 20.11 4.18
N ALA A 207 -5.31 19.16 3.28
CA ALA A 207 -6.63 18.61 3.04
C ALA A 207 -7.12 17.78 4.23
N ILE A 208 -6.28 16.93 4.83
CA ILE A 208 -6.61 16.22 6.07
C ILE A 208 -6.95 17.21 7.19
N GLU A 209 -6.11 18.23 7.40
CA GLU A 209 -6.35 19.25 8.43
C GLU A 209 -7.67 20.00 8.23
N LYS A 210 -8.00 20.32 6.97
CA LYS A 210 -9.27 20.96 6.64
C LYS A 210 -10.46 20.01 6.84
N GLY A 211 -10.33 18.74 6.45
CA GLY A 211 -11.35 17.72 6.68
C GLY A 211 -11.63 17.49 8.17
N PHE A 212 -10.59 17.58 9.02
CA PHE A 212 -10.76 17.46 10.47
C PHE A 212 -11.64 18.54 11.11
N VAL A 213 -11.84 19.71 10.48
CA VAL A 213 -12.64 20.80 11.05
C VAL A 213 -14.11 20.40 11.22
N GLU A 214 -14.65 19.61 10.29
CA GLU A 214 -16.04 19.16 10.26
C GLU A 214 -16.16 17.64 10.42
N TYR A 215 -15.09 16.99 10.86
CA TYR A 215 -15.03 15.53 11.02
C TYR A 215 -15.98 15.05 12.12
N ASP A 216 -16.81 14.07 11.79
CA ASP A 216 -17.64 13.35 12.75
C ASP A 216 -17.11 11.91 12.91
N PRO A 217 -16.57 11.53 14.09
CA PRO A 217 -16.07 10.17 14.33
C PRO A 217 -17.16 9.10 14.29
N LYS A 218 -18.44 9.48 14.34
CA LYS A 218 -19.57 8.54 14.17
C LYS A 218 -19.92 8.31 12.69
N ASN A 219 -19.37 9.13 11.79
CA ASN A 219 -19.52 8.93 10.36
C ASN A 219 -18.46 7.93 9.89
N GLU A 220 -18.93 6.70 9.61
CA GLU A 220 -18.08 5.59 9.18
C GLU A 220 -17.39 5.87 7.84
N GLU A 221 -18.09 6.50 6.90
CA GLU A 221 -17.55 6.83 5.57
C GLU A 221 -16.42 7.85 5.67
N GLN A 222 -16.60 8.91 6.47
CA GLN A 222 -15.55 9.89 6.74
C GLN A 222 -14.34 9.24 7.43
N THR A 223 -14.60 8.39 8.43
CA THR A 223 -13.54 7.70 9.17
C THR A 223 -12.76 6.75 8.27
N LYS A 224 -13.44 5.99 7.42
CA LYS A 224 -12.81 5.12 6.41
C LYS A 224 -11.97 5.94 5.43
N ALA A 225 -12.51 7.03 4.88
CA ALA A 225 -11.79 7.89 3.94
C ALA A 225 -10.55 8.54 4.57
N LEU A 226 -10.67 9.05 5.81
CA LEU A 226 -9.55 9.60 6.57
C LEU A 226 -8.45 8.56 6.80
N ARG A 227 -8.80 7.35 7.26
CA ARG A 227 -7.84 6.26 7.47
C ARG A 227 -7.15 5.85 6.19
N VAL A 228 -7.87 5.79 5.08
CA VAL A 228 -7.26 5.50 3.77
C VAL A 228 -6.27 6.61 3.38
N ALA A 229 -6.66 7.88 3.52
CA ALA A 229 -5.76 9.01 3.22
C ALA A 229 -4.49 9.00 4.09
N MET A 230 -4.63 8.71 5.39
CA MET A 230 -3.50 8.57 6.31
C MET A 230 -2.57 7.43 5.91
N ARG A 231 -3.11 6.26 5.55
CA ARG A 231 -2.32 5.11 5.08
C ARG A 231 -1.58 5.44 3.78
N GLN A 232 -2.21 6.10 2.82
CA GLN A 232 -1.51 6.50 1.58
C GLN A 232 -0.38 7.49 1.85
N LEU A 233 -0.57 8.42 2.79
CA LEU A 233 0.47 9.35 3.19
C LEU A 233 1.61 8.66 3.95
N LEU A 234 1.30 7.66 4.78
CA LEU A 234 2.28 6.79 5.44
C LEU A 234 3.09 6.01 4.39
N SER A 235 2.42 5.36 3.43
CA SER A 235 3.08 4.62 2.36
C SER A 235 4.00 5.51 1.54
N TYR A 236 3.57 6.73 1.16
CA TYR A 236 4.45 7.71 0.53
C TYR A 236 5.67 8.02 1.39
N GLY A 237 5.46 8.29 2.68
CA GLY A 237 6.54 8.59 3.62
C GLY A 237 7.55 7.45 3.75
N GLN A 238 7.09 6.20 3.74
CA GLN A 238 7.94 5.01 3.84
C GLN A 238 8.83 4.78 2.60
N LEU A 239 8.47 5.33 1.44
CA LEU A 239 9.30 5.29 0.23
C LEU A 239 10.49 6.26 0.29
N LEU A 240 10.55 7.13 1.31
CA LEU A 240 11.61 8.11 1.48
C LEU A 240 12.73 7.51 2.32
N GLU A 241 13.77 6.97 1.68
CA GLU A 241 14.82 6.23 2.40
C GLU A 241 16.20 6.91 2.43
N ASP A 242 16.47 7.80 1.47
CA ASP A 242 17.74 8.54 1.42
C ASP A 242 17.90 9.48 2.63
N PRO A 243 19.11 9.59 3.24
CA PRO A 243 19.36 10.44 4.40
C PRO A 243 18.94 11.92 4.23
N SER A 244 19.00 12.47 3.01
CA SER A 244 18.56 13.85 2.74
C SER A 244 17.04 14.06 2.90
N HIS A 245 16.26 12.96 2.97
CA HIS A 245 14.82 13.00 3.14
C HIS A 245 14.37 13.26 4.59
N GLY A 246 15.28 13.23 5.58
CA GLY A 246 14.93 13.26 7.01
C GLY A 246 13.98 14.38 7.44
N ILE A 247 14.13 15.61 6.91
CA ILE A 247 13.23 16.73 7.22
C ILE A 247 11.78 16.46 6.75
N HIS A 248 11.65 15.80 5.60
CA HIS A 248 10.36 15.47 5.02
C HIS A 248 9.70 14.31 5.75
N VAL A 249 10.48 13.28 6.10
CA VAL A 249 10.04 12.17 6.94
C VAL A 249 9.56 12.67 8.29
N ASP A 250 10.33 13.52 8.98
CA ASP A 250 9.94 14.09 10.27
C ASP A 250 8.61 14.88 10.15
N THR A 251 8.46 15.69 9.10
CA THR A 251 7.22 16.43 8.84
C THR A 251 6.01 15.50 8.67
N LEU A 252 6.16 14.46 7.84
CA LEU A 252 5.07 13.52 7.52
C LEU A 252 4.69 12.67 8.74
N MET A 253 5.67 12.04 9.37
CA MET A 253 5.45 11.11 10.48
C MET A 253 4.90 11.84 11.70
N ASN A 254 5.41 13.04 12.03
CA ASN A 254 4.86 13.81 13.14
C ASN A 254 3.40 14.23 12.89
N LYS A 255 3.03 14.56 11.64
CA LYS A 255 1.65 14.89 11.28
C LYS A 255 0.74 13.67 11.40
N LEU A 256 1.15 12.53 10.85
CA LEU A 256 0.41 11.27 10.96
C LEU A 256 0.19 10.87 12.42
N VAL A 257 1.24 10.89 13.24
CA VAL A 257 1.13 10.62 14.69
C VAL A 257 0.13 11.58 15.34
N SER A 258 0.19 12.87 15.00
CA SER A 258 -0.75 13.85 15.56
C SER A 258 -2.21 13.60 15.15
N TYR A 259 -2.45 13.02 13.96
CA TYR A 259 -3.78 12.64 13.52
C TYR A 259 -4.26 11.38 14.23
N ILE A 260 -3.40 10.37 14.35
CA ILE A 260 -3.68 9.13 15.08
C ILE A 260 -4.06 9.43 16.53
N GLN A 261 -3.31 10.32 17.21
CA GLN A 261 -3.60 10.75 18.58
C GLN A 261 -4.95 11.46 18.74
N ARG A 262 -5.50 12.07 17.69
CA ARG A 262 -6.83 12.72 17.71
C ARG A 262 -7.99 11.73 17.59
N LEU A 263 -7.74 10.50 17.12
CA LEU A 263 -8.78 9.51 16.80
C LEU A 263 -9.10 8.54 17.95
N GLU A 264 -8.72 8.84 19.20
CA GLU A 264 -8.93 7.95 20.36
C GLU A 264 -8.42 6.51 20.11
N ASN A 265 -7.12 6.39 19.85
CA ASN A 265 -6.47 5.17 19.34
C ASN A 265 -6.22 4.04 20.34
N GLU A 266 -6.60 4.17 21.62
CA GLU A 266 -6.14 3.22 22.65
C GLU A 266 -6.69 1.80 22.50
N ALA A 267 -7.84 1.64 21.85
CA ALA A 267 -8.51 0.37 21.61
C ALA A 267 -8.52 -0.02 20.12
N ASP A 268 -7.77 0.68 19.27
CA ASP A 268 -7.70 0.41 17.83
C ASP A 268 -6.31 -0.12 17.47
N SER A 269 -6.23 -1.43 17.26
CA SER A 269 -4.97 -2.10 16.89
C SER A 269 -4.41 -1.56 15.57
N SER A 270 -5.24 -1.26 14.57
CA SER A 270 -4.77 -0.70 13.30
C SER A 270 -4.07 0.64 13.49
N LEU A 271 -4.68 1.56 14.25
CA LEU A 271 -4.09 2.88 14.53
C LEU A 271 -2.83 2.78 15.39
N LEU A 272 -2.76 1.83 16.33
CA LEU A 272 -1.55 1.58 17.12
C LEU A 272 -0.42 1.04 16.25
N THR A 273 -0.71 0.13 15.32
CA THR A 273 0.26 -0.41 14.36
C THR A 273 0.74 0.68 13.38
N GLU A 274 -0.17 1.51 12.87
CA GLU A 274 0.18 2.65 12.02
C GLU A 274 1.06 3.68 12.77
N TRP A 275 0.80 3.91 14.06
CA TRP A 275 1.65 4.78 14.89
C TRP A 275 3.05 4.17 15.03
N ALA A 276 3.13 2.89 15.38
CA ALA A 276 4.39 2.18 15.45
C ALA A 276 5.18 2.26 14.13
N ALA A 277 4.52 2.08 12.98
CA ALA A 277 5.13 2.20 11.66
C ALA A 277 5.72 3.60 11.42
N CYS A 278 5.00 4.67 11.81
CA CYS A 278 5.50 6.04 11.71
C CYS A 278 6.79 6.25 12.51
N LEU A 279 6.82 5.79 13.76
CA LEU A 279 7.98 5.94 14.65
C LEU A 279 9.15 5.08 14.18
N LEU A 280 8.88 3.85 13.75
CA LEU A 280 9.91 2.92 13.30
C LEU A 280 10.61 3.42 12.04
N HIS A 281 9.86 3.98 11.07
CA HIS A 281 10.46 4.58 9.89
C HIS A 281 11.26 5.85 10.24
N LYS A 282 10.77 6.65 11.20
CA LYS A 282 11.49 7.83 11.71
C LYS A 282 12.83 7.48 12.35
N CYS A 283 12.96 6.31 13.01
CA CYS A 283 14.23 5.87 13.59
C CYS A 283 15.40 5.94 12.60
N LYS A 284 15.19 5.65 11.31
CA LYS A 284 16.24 5.65 10.28
C LYS A 284 16.96 7.00 10.13
N PHE A 285 16.33 8.10 10.57
CA PHE A 285 16.80 9.47 10.36
C PHE A 285 17.25 10.20 11.63
N GLU A 286 17.30 9.49 12.75
CA GLU A 286 17.57 10.08 14.06
C GLU A 286 18.95 9.68 14.58
N GLU A 287 19.47 10.45 15.53
CA GLU A 287 20.71 10.11 16.23
C GLU A 287 20.51 8.87 17.12
N ILE A 288 21.57 8.06 17.32
CA ILE A 288 21.55 6.75 18.00
C ILE A 288 20.73 6.75 19.31
N GLU A 289 20.94 7.73 20.20
CA GLU A 289 20.22 7.82 21.48
C GLU A 289 18.71 7.96 21.28
N LYS A 290 18.30 8.78 20.32
CA LYS A 290 16.89 8.98 19.98
C LYS A 290 16.32 7.79 19.23
N GLN A 291 17.11 7.08 18.44
CA GLN A 291 16.70 5.78 17.88
C GLN A 291 16.39 4.77 18.98
N LYS A 292 17.25 4.66 20.01
CA LYS A 292 17.01 3.79 21.17
C LYS A 292 15.73 4.16 21.93
N GLU A 293 15.44 5.45 22.10
CA GLU A 293 14.19 5.93 22.71
C GLU A 293 12.96 5.57 21.87
N LEU A 294 13.00 5.84 20.57
CA LEU A 294 11.91 5.54 19.65
C LEU A 294 11.65 4.03 19.56
N CYS A 295 12.69 3.19 19.53
CA CYS A 295 12.55 1.73 19.52
C CYS A 295 11.76 1.22 20.74
N LYS A 296 11.99 1.78 21.93
CA LYS A 296 11.23 1.43 23.15
C LYS A 296 9.75 1.82 23.02
N GLU A 297 9.47 2.98 22.42
CA GLU A 297 8.09 3.43 22.20
C GLU A 297 7.38 2.57 21.15
N VAL A 298 8.05 2.24 20.05
CA VAL A 298 7.57 1.32 19.02
C VAL A 298 7.24 -0.04 19.63
N GLU A 299 8.14 -0.61 20.43
CA GLU A 299 7.93 -1.90 21.10
C GLU A 299 6.65 -1.90 21.95
N LYS A 300 6.47 -0.84 22.76
CA LYS A 300 5.28 -0.66 23.59
C LYS A 300 4.01 -0.58 22.74
N LEU A 301 4.03 0.16 21.64
CA LEU A 301 2.88 0.31 20.74
C LEU A 301 2.52 -1.01 20.06
N LEU A 302 3.51 -1.76 19.56
CA LEU A 302 3.30 -3.04 18.88
C LEU A 302 2.78 -4.12 19.85
N LEU A 303 3.34 -4.22 21.05
CA LEU A 303 2.83 -5.15 22.07
C LEU A 303 1.39 -4.81 22.46
N LYS A 304 1.07 -3.51 22.63
CA LYS A 304 -0.31 -3.08 22.89
C LYS A 304 -1.22 -3.42 21.71
N SER A 305 -0.81 -3.10 20.48
CA SER A 305 -1.57 -3.37 19.26
C SER A 305 -1.89 -4.86 19.12
N ASN A 306 -0.90 -5.73 19.26
CA ASN A 306 -1.07 -7.19 19.16
C ASN A 306 -2.03 -7.72 20.23
N ASN A 307 -1.98 -7.19 21.45
CA ASN A 307 -2.93 -7.56 22.50
C ASN A 307 -4.35 -7.13 22.16
N VAL A 308 -4.56 -5.88 21.72
CA VAL A 308 -5.88 -5.38 21.30
C VAL A 308 -6.43 -6.20 20.13
N TYR A 309 -5.60 -6.50 19.13
CA TYR A 309 -5.99 -7.31 17.98
C TYR A 309 -6.40 -8.73 18.41
N LYS A 310 -5.62 -9.35 19.29
CA LYS A 310 -5.89 -10.68 19.82
C LYS A 310 -7.18 -10.75 20.64
N GLU A 311 -7.46 -9.72 21.43
CA GLU A 311 -8.72 -9.63 22.17
C GLU A 311 -9.93 -9.48 21.24
N ALA A 312 -9.79 -8.76 20.12
CA ALA A 312 -10.87 -8.51 19.17
C ALA A 312 -11.12 -9.68 18.19
N HIS A 313 -10.07 -10.36 17.74
CA HIS A 313 -10.13 -11.34 16.66
C HIS A 313 -9.82 -12.77 17.10
N ASN A 314 -9.32 -12.98 18.33
CA ASN A 314 -8.81 -14.26 18.81
C ASN A 314 -7.65 -14.82 17.95
N GLU A 315 -6.96 -13.94 17.23
CA GLU A 315 -5.84 -14.21 16.33
C GLU A 315 -4.73 -13.18 16.57
N GLU A 316 -3.52 -13.44 16.11
CA GLU A 316 -2.42 -12.48 16.19
C GLU A 316 -2.35 -11.63 14.92
N ASN A 317 -1.93 -10.36 15.04
CA ASN A 317 -1.85 -9.44 13.91
C ASN A 317 -0.59 -9.73 13.08
N PRO A 318 -0.69 -10.22 11.83
CA PRO A 318 0.48 -10.53 11.00
C PRO A 318 1.35 -9.28 10.79
N TRP A 319 0.72 -8.15 10.46
CA TRP A 319 1.41 -6.89 10.20
C TRP A 319 2.05 -6.30 11.47
N GLY A 320 1.42 -6.50 12.62
CA GLY A 320 2.00 -6.12 13.92
C GLY A 320 3.28 -6.89 14.24
N TRP A 321 3.34 -8.18 13.89
CA TRP A 321 4.55 -9.00 14.03
C TRP A 321 5.62 -8.66 13.00
N GLU A 322 5.26 -8.36 11.75
CA GLU A 322 6.20 -7.90 10.73
C GLU A 322 6.93 -6.61 11.18
N LEU A 323 6.20 -5.61 11.68
CA LEU A 323 6.83 -4.40 12.25
C LEU A 323 7.65 -4.69 13.51
N TYR A 324 7.29 -5.72 14.28
CA TYR A 324 8.07 -6.12 15.46
C TYR A 324 9.40 -6.75 15.04
N ALA A 325 9.42 -7.54 13.96
CA ALA A 325 10.64 -8.07 13.38
C ALA A 325 11.55 -6.95 12.86
N MET A 326 10.99 -5.98 12.13
CA MET A 326 11.72 -4.78 11.69
C MET A 326 12.30 -3.99 12.87
N LEU A 327 11.56 -3.88 13.98
CA LEU A 327 12.07 -3.29 15.21
C LEU A 327 13.27 -4.06 15.76
N LYS A 328 13.23 -5.40 15.77
CA LYS A 328 14.35 -6.24 16.24
C LYS A 328 15.58 -6.10 15.35
N MET A 329 15.41 -5.99 14.03
CA MET A 329 16.50 -5.64 13.11
C MET A 329 17.13 -4.28 13.47
N ASN A 330 16.30 -3.25 13.70
CA ASN A 330 16.82 -1.95 14.11
C ASN A 330 17.53 -1.99 15.48
N GLN A 331 17.02 -2.77 16.44
CA GLN A 331 17.67 -2.96 17.74
C GLN A 331 19.01 -3.69 17.61
N SER A 332 19.11 -4.70 16.73
CA SER A 332 20.36 -5.41 16.41
C SER A 332 21.41 -4.44 15.87
N ASN A 333 21.04 -3.58 14.91
CA ASN A 333 21.95 -2.55 14.37
C ASN A 333 22.43 -1.51 15.40
N LEU A 334 21.75 -1.40 16.54
CA LEU A 334 22.08 -0.46 17.63
C LEU A 334 22.77 -1.12 18.83
N ALA A 335 22.93 -2.44 18.80
CA ALA A 335 23.58 -3.18 19.88
C ALA A 335 25.09 -2.89 19.92
N GLU A 336 25.65 -2.88 21.12
CA GLU A 336 27.05 -2.46 21.35
C GLU A 336 28.04 -3.63 21.28
N ASN A 337 27.56 -4.87 21.36
CA ASN A 337 28.37 -6.07 21.35
C ASN A 337 27.76 -7.12 20.41
N GLU A 338 28.62 -7.98 19.88
CA GLU A 338 28.28 -8.98 18.88
C GLU A 338 27.24 -10.01 19.37
N ASP A 339 27.33 -10.44 20.62
CA ASP A 339 26.37 -11.40 21.19
C ASP A 339 24.92 -10.83 21.16
N GLU A 340 24.75 -9.56 21.55
CA GLU A 340 23.47 -8.87 21.51
C GLU A 340 23.00 -8.60 20.07
N VAL A 341 23.92 -8.29 19.16
CA VAL A 341 23.61 -8.16 17.72
C VAL A 341 23.00 -9.46 17.20
N LEU A 342 23.66 -10.60 17.44
CA LEU A 342 23.25 -11.92 16.97
C LEU A 342 21.94 -12.38 17.63
N GLU A 343 21.76 -12.15 18.93
CA GLU A 343 20.50 -12.45 19.63
C GLU A 343 19.33 -11.69 19.01
N LYS A 344 19.47 -10.38 18.80
CA LYS A 344 18.41 -9.54 18.23
C LYS A 344 18.14 -9.84 16.77
N PHE A 345 19.17 -10.18 16.00
CA PHE A 345 19.01 -10.62 14.62
C PHE A 345 18.23 -11.94 14.55
N GLY A 346 18.60 -12.93 15.37
CA GLY A 346 17.86 -14.20 15.48
C GLY A 346 16.40 -13.99 15.88
N GLU A 347 16.13 -13.15 16.89
CA GLU A 347 14.77 -12.76 17.27
C GLU A 347 14.00 -12.14 16.09
N ALA A 348 14.66 -11.32 15.27
CA ALA A 348 14.03 -10.69 14.11
C ALA A 348 13.63 -11.74 13.05
N VAL A 349 14.53 -12.66 12.70
CA VAL A 349 14.28 -13.74 11.73
C VAL A 349 13.11 -14.62 12.19
N ASP A 350 13.13 -15.06 13.45
CA ASP A 350 12.05 -15.87 14.02
C ASP A 350 10.70 -15.12 14.03
N THR A 351 10.74 -13.81 14.27
CA THR A 351 9.54 -12.98 14.24
C THR A 351 9.00 -12.80 12.81
N TYR A 352 9.87 -12.63 11.82
CA TYR A 352 9.44 -12.57 10.41
C TYR A 352 8.81 -13.88 9.95
N LYS A 353 9.38 -15.03 10.33
CA LYS A 353 8.80 -16.35 10.08
C LYS A 353 7.40 -16.46 10.69
N LYS A 354 7.23 -16.04 11.94
CA LYS A 354 5.92 -15.99 12.58
C LYS A 354 4.92 -15.10 11.83
N ALA A 355 5.34 -13.92 11.39
CA ALA A 355 4.49 -13.05 10.58
C ALA A 355 4.07 -13.71 9.26
N LEU A 356 4.98 -14.45 8.62
CA LEU A 356 4.71 -15.20 7.39
C LEU A 356 3.78 -16.40 7.62
N GLU A 357 3.92 -17.13 8.73
CA GLU A 357 2.98 -18.19 9.12
C GLU A 357 1.55 -17.68 9.28
N LEU A 358 1.39 -16.46 9.79
CA LEU A 358 0.10 -15.80 9.95
C LEU A 358 -0.44 -15.23 8.63
N ASN A 359 0.42 -14.95 7.65
CA ASN A 359 0.03 -14.47 6.31
C ASN A 359 0.89 -15.11 5.19
N PRO A 360 0.63 -16.38 4.84
CA PRO A 360 1.48 -17.13 3.90
C PRO A 360 1.46 -16.60 2.46
N GLU A 361 0.49 -15.75 2.12
CA GLU A 361 0.34 -15.18 0.78
C GLU A 361 1.24 -13.95 0.55
N ASN A 362 1.89 -13.45 1.60
CA ASN A 362 2.80 -12.31 1.50
C ASN A 362 4.13 -12.71 0.84
N LYS A 363 4.18 -12.57 -0.50
CA LYS A 363 5.35 -12.91 -1.32
C LYS A 363 6.59 -12.06 -0.99
N GLU A 364 6.41 -10.80 -0.64
CA GLU A 364 7.52 -9.90 -0.28
C GLU A 364 8.16 -10.34 1.03
N LEU A 365 7.35 -10.65 2.04
CA LEU A 365 7.82 -11.18 3.31
C LEU A 365 8.48 -12.57 3.13
N ALA A 366 7.92 -13.44 2.28
CA ALA A 366 8.52 -14.73 1.97
C ALA A 366 9.92 -14.59 1.34
N ALA A 367 10.08 -13.66 0.39
CA ALA A 367 11.38 -13.38 -0.21
C ALA A 367 12.38 -12.80 0.81
N MET A 368 11.92 -11.91 1.69
CA MET A 368 12.75 -11.35 2.76
C MET A 368 13.24 -12.41 3.76
N VAL A 369 12.35 -13.30 4.22
CA VAL A 369 12.73 -14.40 5.12
C VAL A 369 13.77 -15.30 4.45
N SER A 370 13.54 -15.69 3.19
CA SER A 370 14.49 -16.51 2.43
C SER A 370 15.86 -15.84 2.27
N MET A 371 15.92 -14.52 2.12
CA MET A 371 17.18 -13.78 2.04
C MET A 371 17.91 -13.76 3.38
N LEU A 372 17.18 -13.59 4.49
CA LEU A 372 17.76 -13.49 5.83
C LEU A 372 18.27 -14.84 6.38
N GLU A 373 17.72 -15.95 5.90
CA GLU A 373 18.16 -17.30 6.29
C GLU A 373 19.41 -17.79 5.54
N GLY A 374 19.82 -17.08 4.47
CA GLY A 374 20.83 -17.56 3.53
C GLY A 374 20.30 -18.68 2.63
N SER A 375 20.79 -18.74 1.39
CA SER A 375 20.52 -19.92 0.55
C SER A 375 21.30 -21.10 1.12
N PRO A 376 20.75 -22.33 1.20
CA PRO A 376 21.50 -23.52 1.61
C PRO A 376 22.72 -23.85 0.73
N GLU A 377 22.95 -23.10 -0.35
CA GLU A 377 24.03 -23.30 -1.31
C GLU A 377 25.30 -22.51 -0.96
N ASP A 378 25.28 -21.62 0.04
CA ASP A 378 26.44 -20.79 0.43
C ASP A 378 27.26 -21.36 1.61
N GLU A 379 26.89 -22.52 2.15
CA GLU A 379 27.59 -23.17 3.30
C GLU A 379 28.52 -24.34 2.90
N GLU A 380 28.68 -24.66 1.60
CA GLU A 380 29.52 -25.77 1.12
C GLU A 380 30.72 -25.30 0.26
N ASP A 381 31.60 -24.39 0.73
CA ASP A 381 32.87 -24.12 0.01
C ASP A 381 34.01 -23.49 0.87
N ASP A 382 33.99 -23.60 2.20
CA ASP A 382 35.04 -23.04 3.09
C ASP A 382 35.76 -24.09 3.97
N ASP A 383 35.82 -25.35 3.52
CA ASP A 383 36.71 -26.37 4.07
C ASP A 383 37.63 -26.90 2.95
N GLU A 384 38.96 -26.95 3.20
CA GLU A 384 40.10 -27.38 2.34
C GLU A 384 40.90 -26.18 1.75
N ASP A 385 42.11 -25.79 2.16
CA ASP A 385 43.20 -26.49 2.84
C ASP A 385 44.15 -25.50 3.54
N GLU A 386 44.24 -25.55 4.87
CA GLU A 386 45.46 -25.15 5.59
C GLU A 386 46.38 -26.38 5.67
N GLU A 387 47.15 -26.68 4.60
CA GLU A 387 48.33 -27.54 4.75
C GLU A 387 49.45 -26.73 5.41
N GLU A 388 49.56 -26.93 6.72
CA GLU A 388 50.70 -26.57 7.56
C GLU A 388 52.02 -27.04 6.92
N GLY A 389 52.98 -26.13 6.83
CA GLY A 389 54.35 -26.48 6.53
C GLY A 389 54.97 -27.30 7.65
N GLU A 390 55.47 -28.49 7.32
CA GLU A 390 56.52 -29.16 8.09
C GLU A 390 57.86 -28.97 7.37
N ASP A 391 58.72 -28.16 7.99
CA ASP A 391 60.17 -28.16 7.80
C ASP A 391 60.81 -29.45 8.35
N GLU A 392 62.07 -29.69 7.94
CA GLU A 392 63.08 -30.64 8.46
C GLU A 392 63.03 -32.07 7.84
N GLU A 393 64.06 -32.66 7.19
CA GLU A 393 65.53 -32.49 7.11
C GLU A 393 66.08 -32.84 5.71
#